data_AF-A0A958YTP8-F1
#
_entry.id   AF-A0A958YTP8-F1
#
_cell.length_a   1.000
_cell.length_b   1.000
_cell.length_c   1.000
_cell.angle_alpha   90.00
_cell.angle_beta   90.00
_cell.angle_gamma   90.00
#
_symmetry.space_group_name_H-M   'P 1'
#
loop_
_entity.id
_entity.type
_entity.pdbx_description
1 polymer ?
#
loop_
_entity_poly.entity_id
_entity_poly.type
_entity_poly.pdbx_seq_one_letter_code
_entity_poly.pdbx_strand_id
1 'polypeptide(L)'
;MNKYNIFICAIFLISIFSCSEDTLDVVRTGRISGKVIDKVTGERLSGAKITTNPASTTVFSDSLGNFKMNDIIVDDYSVQAELAGYSSAFESTTVIEGVLSQVSFELTVANTENLPPLAPTLVSPEDGAVDLPLEVTFIWESSDPNGDELNYTLDLRNGSTDEMQNIEVGQDTSYTVSNLQLATKYFWQVTVSDGNNDPVSSIISEFKTLTLPDNPFIFVKKKNDNLVIYSGAEDIDAGNGQEPDFNVLQLTNDNVNSFKPRKSNILNRIAFLRNSGGATQ
;
A
#
# COMPACT_ATOMS: atom_id res chain seq x y z
N MET A 1 -14.74 -75.20 51.93
CA MET A 1 -13.38 -74.75 51.58
C MET A 1 -13.14 -75.04 50.11
N ASN A 2 -12.92 -74.00 49.29
CA ASN A 2 -12.12 -73.94 48.04
C ASN A 2 -12.46 -74.98 46.92
N LYS A 3 -12.72 -74.64 45.65
CA LYS A 3 -12.04 -73.67 44.76
C LYS A 3 -12.61 -73.78 43.32
N TYR A 4 -12.54 -72.67 42.56
CA TYR A 4 -12.58 -72.52 41.09
C TYR A 4 -13.92 -72.74 40.34
N ASN A 5 -14.61 -71.71 39.85
CA ASN A 5 -14.30 -70.77 38.74
C ASN A 5 -14.47 -71.37 37.33
N ILE A 6 -15.29 -70.65 36.55
CA ILE A 6 -15.15 -70.37 35.11
C ILE A 6 -15.83 -71.34 34.13
N PHE A 7 -16.58 -70.71 33.23
CA PHE A 7 -17.06 -71.14 31.91
C PHE A 7 -18.50 -71.66 31.77
N ILE A 8 -19.31 -70.74 31.22
CA ILE A 8 -20.30 -70.93 30.13
C ILE A 8 -21.78 -71.04 30.53
N CYS A 9 -22.55 -70.17 29.87
CA CYS A 9 -23.99 -70.25 29.58
C CYS A 9 -25.00 -69.72 30.62
N ALA A 10 -24.69 -68.64 31.33
CA ALA A 10 -25.74 -67.73 31.79
C ALA A 10 -25.98 -66.64 30.73
N ILE A 11 -26.65 -67.05 29.66
CA ILE A 11 -27.38 -66.18 28.75
C ILE A 11 -28.46 -65.49 29.60
N PHE A 12 -28.13 -64.34 30.17
CA PHE A 12 -29.10 -63.33 30.61
C PHE A 12 -28.40 -61.97 30.72
N LEU A 13 -27.68 -61.61 29.65
CA LEU A 13 -27.31 -60.23 29.36
C LEU A 13 -28.53 -59.55 28.68
N ILE A 14 -29.67 -59.55 29.36
CA ILE A 14 -30.91 -58.93 28.88
C ILE A 14 -30.97 -57.51 29.44
N SER A 15 -30.66 -56.59 28.52
CA SER A 15 -31.20 -55.23 28.42
C SER A 15 -31.08 -54.34 29.65
N ILE A 16 -29.90 -53.74 29.80
CA ILE A 16 -29.85 -52.32 30.11
C ILE A 16 -30.59 -51.59 28.99
N PHE A 17 -31.84 -51.19 29.26
CA PHE A 17 -32.54 -50.16 28.52
C PHE A 17 -31.67 -48.91 28.54
N SER A 18 -30.86 -48.73 27.50
CA SER A 18 -30.38 -47.41 27.12
C SER A 18 -31.61 -46.70 26.56
N CYS A 19 -32.32 -45.97 27.41
CA CYS A 19 -33.16 -44.89 26.94
C CYS A 19 -32.22 -43.85 26.37
N SER A 20 -31.98 -43.87 25.06
CA SER A 20 -31.61 -42.64 24.37
C SER A 20 -32.84 -41.73 24.47
N GLU A 21 -32.80 -40.78 25.39
CA GLU A 21 -33.78 -39.71 25.42
C GLU A 21 -33.54 -38.87 24.17
N ASP A 22 -34.38 -39.10 23.15
CA ASP A 22 -34.44 -38.28 21.95
C ASP A 22 -35.01 -36.92 22.38
N THR A 23 -34.13 -36.01 22.79
CA THR A 23 -34.52 -34.61 22.98
C THR A 23 -34.82 -34.07 21.59
N LEU A 24 -36.09 -33.86 21.28
CA LEU A 24 -36.49 -33.11 20.10
C LEU A 24 -35.92 -31.69 20.25
N ASP A 25 -34.85 -31.39 19.53
CA ASP A 25 -34.35 -30.03 19.42
C ASP A 25 -35.46 -29.15 18.84
N VAL A 26 -36.06 -28.33 19.70
CA VAL A 26 -37.05 -27.35 19.26
C VAL A 26 -36.28 -26.30 18.48
N VAL A 27 -36.41 -26.32 17.15
CA VAL A 27 -35.87 -25.28 16.28
C VAL A 27 -36.55 -23.96 16.64
N ARG A 28 -35.81 -23.08 17.30
CA ARG A 28 -36.29 -21.74 17.67
C ARG A 28 -36.09 -20.82 16.50
N THR A 29 -37.15 -20.11 16.13
CA THR A 29 -37.14 -19.19 15.01
C THR A 29 -37.57 -17.78 15.42
N GLY A 30 -37.07 -16.79 14.71
CA GLY A 30 -37.43 -15.39 14.77
C GLY A 30 -37.71 -14.84 13.38
N ARG A 31 -37.71 -13.51 13.26
CA ARG A 31 -38.05 -12.80 12.02
C ARG A 31 -37.08 -11.66 11.76
N ILE A 32 -36.81 -11.39 10.49
CA ILE A 32 -36.06 -10.21 10.04
C ILE A 32 -36.98 -9.39 9.13
N SER A 33 -37.01 -8.08 9.29
CA SER A 33 -37.69 -7.19 8.36
C SER A 33 -36.89 -5.93 8.18
N GLY A 34 -37.07 -5.27 7.05
CA GLY A 34 -36.30 -4.07 6.78
C GLY A 34 -36.79 -3.33 5.57
N LYS A 35 -36.01 -2.33 5.21
CA LYS A 35 -36.27 -1.45 4.08
C LYS A 35 -35.05 -1.27 3.21
N VAL A 36 -35.26 -1.09 1.92
CA VAL A 36 -34.23 -0.83 0.92
C VAL A 36 -34.55 0.47 0.21
N ILE A 37 -33.61 1.40 0.23
CA ILE A 37 -33.75 2.73 -0.36
C ILE A 37 -32.52 3.08 -1.17
N ASP A 38 -32.68 3.98 -2.14
CA ASP A 38 -31.56 4.65 -2.78
C ASP A 38 -30.96 5.66 -1.82
N LYS A 39 -29.64 5.62 -1.62
CA LYS A 39 -28.91 6.45 -0.66
C LYS A 39 -28.99 7.94 -1.00
N VAL A 40 -29.03 8.29 -2.29
CA VAL A 40 -28.96 9.68 -2.76
C VAL A 40 -30.35 10.27 -2.87
N THR A 41 -31.25 9.58 -3.57
CA THR A 41 -32.60 10.08 -3.87
C THR A 41 -33.60 9.79 -2.76
N GLY A 42 -33.32 8.81 -1.89
CA GLY A 42 -34.25 8.32 -0.87
C GLY A 42 -35.41 7.50 -1.44
N GLU A 43 -35.40 7.21 -2.75
CA GLU A 43 -36.43 6.43 -3.41
C GLU A 43 -36.51 5.00 -2.86
N ARG A 44 -37.70 4.40 -2.92
CA ARG A 44 -37.93 3.04 -2.42
C ARG A 44 -37.55 2.04 -3.50
N LEU A 45 -36.65 1.13 -3.15
CA LEU A 45 -36.12 0.17 -4.10
C LEU A 45 -36.87 -1.16 -4.03
N SER A 46 -37.63 -1.45 -5.08
CA SER A 46 -38.36 -2.72 -5.24
C SER A 46 -37.53 -3.76 -5.98
N GLY A 47 -37.72 -5.04 -5.65
CA GLY A 47 -37.04 -6.15 -6.32
C GLY A 47 -35.60 -6.39 -5.85
N ALA A 48 -35.15 -5.72 -4.78
CA ALA A 48 -33.86 -6.00 -4.18
C ALA A 48 -33.90 -7.40 -3.54
N LYS A 49 -32.97 -8.26 -3.94
CA LYS A 49 -32.80 -9.60 -3.43
C LYS A 49 -32.13 -9.54 -2.06
N ILE A 50 -32.74 -10.17 -1.07
CA ILE A 50 -32.25 -10.20 0.31
C ILE A 50 -31.85 -11.63 0.67
N THR A 51 -30.59 -11.79 1.07
CA THR A 51 -29.97 -13.06 1.49
C THR A 51 -29.31 -12.90 2.86
N THR A 52 -28.95 -14.01 3.50
CA THR A 52 -28.26 -13.99 4.79
C THR A 52 -27.06 -14.93 4.79
N ASN A 53 -26.11 -14.69 5.70
CA ASN A 53 -25.05 -15.62 6.08
C ASN A 53 -25.01 -15.74 7.62
N PRO A 54 -25.28 -16.91 8.23
CA PRO A 54 -25.61 -18.20 7.60
C PRO A 54 -26.83 -18.17 6.68
N ALA A 55 -26.88 -19.08 5.71
CA ALA A 55 -27.93 -19.08 4.69
C ALA A 55 -29.31 -19.41 5.30
N SER A 56 -30.31 -18.57 4.99
CA SER A 56 -31.70 -18.76 5.38
C SER A 56 -32.63 -18.70 4.14
N THR A 57 -33.85 -18.20 4.30
CA THR A 57 -34.75 -17.97 3.17
C THR A 57 -34.38 -16.71 2.40
N THR A 58 -34.47 -16.74 1.07
CA THR A 58 -34.28 -15.55 0.22
C THR A 58 -35.62 -14.87 -0.02
N VAL A 59 -35.67 -13.55 0.10
CA VAL A 59 -36.86 -12.74 -0.20
C VAL A 59 -36.50 -11.55 -1.07
N PHE A 60 -37.51 -10.85 -1.59
CA PHE A 60 -37.33 -9.63 -2.38
C PHE A 60 -38.09 -8.47 -1.75
N SER A 61 -37.57 -7.25 -1.91
CA SER A 61 -38.29 -6.04 -1.47
C SER A 61 -39.52 -5.74 -2.34
N ASP A 62 -40.59 -5.26 -1.69
CA ASP A 62 -41.84 -4.87 -2.34
C ASP A 62 -41.77 -3.48 -3.01
N SER A 63 -42.88 -3.00 -3.58
CA SER A 63 -42.95 -1.69 -4.24
C SER A 63 -42.73 -0.49 -3.31
N LEU A 64 -42.77 -0.71 -1.99
CA LEU A 64 -42.49 0.28 -0.96
C LEU A 64 -41.08 0.12 -0.38
N GLY A 65 -40.29 -0.78 -0.96
CA GLY A 65 -38.93 -1.12 -0.55
C GLY A 65 -38.84 -1.98 0.71
N ASN A 66 -39.96 -2.50 1.22
CA ASN A 66 -39.96 -3.30 2.44
C ASN A 66 -39.73 -4.78 2.12
N PHE A 67 -39.10 -5.50 3.04
CA PHE A 67 -38.99 -6.95 2.97
C PHE A 67 -39.24 -7.59 4.34
N LYS A 68 -39.56 -8.89 4.33
CA LYS A 68 -39.80 -9.67 5.54
C LYS A 68 -39.40 -11.12 5.35
N MET A 69 -38.53 -11.60 6.22
CA MET A 69 -38.12 -12.99 6.36
C MET A 69 -38.74 -13.57 7.63
N ASN A 70 -39.43 -14.71 7.49
CA ASN A 70 -40.02 -15.42 8.61
C ASN A 70 -39.29 -16.73 8.86
N ASP A 71 -39.49 -17.29 10.06
CA ASP A 71 -39.02 -18.61 10.44
C ASP A 71 -37.49 -18.78 10.33
N ILE A 72 -36.75 -17.71 10.66
CA ILE A 72 -35.30 -17.68 10.61
C ILE A 72 -34.76 -18.25 11.92
N ILE A 73 -33.88 -19.23 11.84
CA ILE A 73 -33.29 -19.87 13.02
C ILE A 73 -32.57 -18.82 13.87
N VAL A 74 -32.71 -18.90 15.20
CA VAL A 74 -32.02 -18.02 16.15
C VAL A 74 -30.50 -18.14 15.97
N ASP A 75 -29.87 -17.07 15.51
CA ASP A 75 -28.42 -16.95 15.30
C ASP A 75 -28.06 -15.48 15.03
N ASP A 76 -26.76 -15.19 14.90
CA ASP A 76 -26.24 -13.94 14.35
C ASP A 76 -26.09 -14.05 12.82
N TYR A 77 -26.61 -13.04 12.10
CA TYR A 77 -26.61 -13.01 10.64
C TYR A 77 -25.97 -11.75 10.09
N SER A 78 -25.24 -11.91 8.99
CA SER A 78 -25.01 -10.85 8.01
C SER A 78 -26.11 -10.93 6.94
N VAL A 79 -26.92 -9.88 6.84
CA VAL A 79 -27.98 -9.74 5.83
C VAL A 79 -27.43 -8.93 4.68
N GLN A 80 -27.58 -9.43 3.45
CA GLN A 80 -27.13 -8.78 2.23
C GLN A 80 -28.34 -8.32 1.41
N ALA A 81 -28.25 -7.11 0.85
CA ALA A 81 -29.16 -6.62 -0.17
C ALA A 81 -28.44 -6.43 -1.50
N GLU A 82 -28.99 -7.01 -2.57
CA GLU A 82 -28.47 -6.95 -3.94
C GLU A 82 -29.58 -6.49 -4.89
N LEU A 83 -29.30 -5.49 -5.73
CA LEU A 83 -30.22 -5.03 -6.77
C LEU A 83 -29.42 -4.70 -8.03
N ALA A 84 -29.92 -5.09 -9.20
CA ALA A 84 -29.27 -4.78 -10.47
C ALA A 84 -29.11 -3.26 -10.64
N GLY A 85 -27.91 -2.81 -11.02
CA GLY A 85 -27.57 -1.40 -11.11
C GLY A 85 -27.22 -0.74 -9.77
N TYR A 86 -27.09 -1.51 -8.67
CA TYR A 86 -26.68 -1.02 -7.35
C TYR A 86 -25.53 -1.86 -6.79
N SER A 87 -24.65 -1.22 -6.00
CA SER A 87 -23.64 -1.93 -5.21
C SER A 87 -24.31 -2.70 -4.07
N SER A 88 -23.85 -3.93 -3.82
CA SER A 88 -24.36 -4.76 -2.71
C SER A 88 -24.09 -4.09 -1.36
N ALA A 89 -25.04 -4.17 -0.44
CA ALA A 89 -24.90 -3.68 0.92
C ALA A 89 -25.11 -4.80 1.95
N PHE A 90 -24.49 -4.66 3.13
CA PHE A 90 -24.52 -5.66 4.20
C PHE A 90 -24.86 -5.01 5.54
N GLU A 91 -25.72 -5.66 6.31
CA GLU A 91 -26.12 -5.26 7.66
C GLU A 91 -26.06 -6.46 8.60
N SER A 92 -25.59 -6.26 9.83
CA SER A 92 -25.54 -7.33 10.83
C SER A 92 -26.77 -7.31 11.73
N THR A 93 -27.33 -8.47 12.08
CA THR A 93 -28.44 -8.56 13.03
C THR A 93 -28.46 -9.88 13.78
N THR A 94 -28.92 -9.86 15.03
CA THR A 94 -29.18 -11.06 15.85
C THR A 94 -30.66 -11.42 15.75
N VAL A 95 -30.95 -12.66 15.41
CA VAL A 95 -32.32 -13.20 15.40
C VAL A 95 -32.58 -13.88 16.73
N ILE A 96 -33.60 -13.41 17.45
CA ILE A 96 -34.02 -13.95 18.74
C ILE A 96 -35.42 -14.58 18.60
N GLU A 97 -35.69 -15.62 19.40
CA GLU A 97 -36.95 -16.38 19.38
C GLU A 97 -38.18 -15.47 19.49
N GLY A 98 -39.08 -15.56 18.50
CA GLY A 98 -40.34 -14.80 18.45
C GLY A 98 -40.19 -13.29 18.20
N VAL A 99 -38.97 -12.73 18.22
CA VAL A 99 -38.70 -11.30 18.05
C VAL A 99 -38.60 -10.94 16.56
N LEU A 100 -38.91 -9.68 16.24
CA LEU A 100 -38.68 -9.08 14.94
C LEU A 100 -37.41 -8.22 14.98
N SER A 101 -36.37 -8.66 14.28
CA SER A 101 -35.15 -7.89 14.08
C SER A 101 -35.31 -6.95 12.89
N GLN A 102 -34.88 -5.70 13.03
CA GLN A 102 -34.98 -4.67 11.99
C GLN A 102 -33.62 -4.32 11.42
N VAL A 103 -33.51 -4.23 10.09
CA VAL A 103 -32.34 -3.71 9.37
C VAL A 103 -32.78 -2.73 8.28
N SER A 104 -31.91 -1.85 7.83
CA SER A 104 -32.21 -0.89 6.77
C SER A 104 -31.02 -0.77 5.82
N PHE A 105 -31.28 -0.82 4.52
CA PHE A 105 -30.27 -0.71 3.48
C PHE A 105 -30.41 0.60 2.71
N GLU A 106 -29.30 1.31 2.56
CA GLU A 106 -29.15 2.47 1.69
C GLU A 106 -28.22 2.08 0.53
N LEU A 107 -28.79 1.67 -0.59
CA LEU A 107 -28.02 1.23 -1.76
C LEU A 107 -27.52 2.43 -2.55
N THR A 108 -26.31 2.32 -3.07
CA THR A 108 -25.72 3.30 -3.99
C THR A 108 -25.74 2.72 -5.39
N VAL A 109 -26.16 3.52 -6.38
CA VAL A 109 -26.13 3.10 -7.79
C VAL A 109 -24.72 2.63 -8.13
N ALA A 110 -24.62 1.41 -8.65
CA ALA A 110 -23.37 0.90 -9.17
C ALA A 110 -23.03 1.74 -10.40
N ASN A 111 -21.91 2.46 -10.37
CA ASN A 111 -21.50 3.28 -11.49
C ASN A 111 -20.90 2.38 -12.59
N THR A 112 -21.75 1.59 -13.27
CA THR A 112 -21.34 0.59 -14.27
C THR A 112 -20.84 1.20 -15.57
N GLU A 113 -20.96 2.51 -15.74
CA GLU A 113 -20.47 3.27 -16.90
C GLU A 113 -19.13 3.96 -16.64
N ASN A 114 -18.65 3.98 -15.39
CA ASN A 114 -17.35 4.54 -15.09
C ASN A 114 -16.25 3.52 -15.36
N LEU A 115 -15.36 3.85 -16.29
CA LEU A 115 -14.19 3.04 -16.59
C LEU A 115 -13.06 3.46 -15.65
N PRO A 116 -12.20 2.52 -15.22
CA PRO A 116 -11.05 2.88 -14.41
C PRO A 116 -10.07 3.74 -15.20
N PRO A 117 -9.24 4.54 -14.51
CA PRO A 117 -8.22 5.35 -15.16
C PRO A 117 -7.17 4.48 -15.88
N LEU A 118 -6.53 5.05 -16.90
CA LEU A 118 -5.39 4.40 -17.53
C LEU A 118 -4.18 4.39 -16.60
N ALA A 119 -3.47 3.25 -16.57
CA ALA A 119 -2.26 3.10 -15.77
C ALA A 119 -1.25 4.23 -16.09
N PRO A 120 -0.64 4.87 -15.07
CA PRO A 120 0.31 5.95 -15.30
C PRO A 120 1.51 5.47 -16.11
N THR A 121 1.88 6.26 -17.11
CA THR A 121 3.11 6.11 -17.88
C THR A 121 4.21 6.93 -17.23
N LEU A 122 5.32 6.27 -16.87
CA LEU A 122 6.44 6.90 -16.18
C LEU A 122 7.36 7.59 -17.19
N VAL A 123 7.59 8.90 -17.03
CA VAL A 123 8.35 9.73 -17.98
C VAL A 123 9.74 10.07 -17.45
N SER A 124 9.84 10.45 -16.18
CA SER A 124 11.11 10.80 -15.53
C SER A 124 11.11 10.34 -14.07
N PRO A 125 12.23 9.86 -13.52
CA PRO A 125 13.45 9.49 -14.25
C PRO A 125 13.21 8.34 -15.24
N GLU A 126 14.03 8.26 -16.29
CA GLU A 126 13.97 7.12 -17.22
C GLU A 126 14.28 5.81 -16.48
N ASP A 127 13.65 4.72 -16.92
CA ASP A 127 13.87 3.42 -16.30
C ASP A 127 15.31 2.94 -16.46
N GLY A 128 15.92 2.57 -15.34
CA GLY A 128 17.34 2.18 -15.28
C GLY A 128 18.32 3.35 -15.30
N ALA A 129 17.86 4.60 -15.16
CA ALA A 129 18.75 5.77 -15.13
C ALA A 129 19.80 5.64 -14.02
N VAL A 130 21.03 6.05 -14.32
CA VAL A 130 22.17 6.01 -13.39
C VAL A 130 22.75 7.40 -13.17
N ASP A 131 23.52 7.53 -12.10
CA ASP A 131 24.23 8.74 -11.72
C ASP A 131 23.34 9.99 -11.55
N LEU A 132 22.10 9.79 -11.10
CA LEU A 132 21.18 10.88 -10.86
C LEU A 132 21.56 11.72 -9.62
N PRO A 133 21.27 13.03 -9.62
CA PRO A 133 21.41 13.89 -8.44
C PRO A 133 20.66 13.35 -7.21
N LEU A 134 20.99 13.89 -6.03
CA LEU A 134 20.29 13.55 -4.78
C LEU A 134 18.93 14.27 -4.65
N GLU A 135 18.56 15.03 -5.67
CA GLU A 135 17.27 15.66 -5.86
C GLU A 135 16.76 15.24 -7.23
N VAL A 136 15.65 14.48 -7.26
CA VAL A 136 15.09 13.90 -8.48
C VAL A 136 13.64 14.35 -8.62
N THR A 137 13.29 14.84 -9.80
CA THR A 137 11.91 15.15 -10.19
C THR A 137 11.30 13.97 -10.94
N PHE A 138 10.24 13.43 -10.35
CA PHE A 138 9.40 12.39 -10.91
C PHE A 138 8.31 13.01 -11.77
N ILE A 139 8.09 12.47 -12.97
CA ILE A 139 7.08 12.93 -13.93
C ILE A 139 6.39 11.71 -14.52
N TRP A 140 5.07 11.77 -14.61
CA TRP A 140 4.24 10.73 -15.20
C TRP A 140 3.08 11.33 -16.00
N GLU A 141 2.41 10.51 -16.78
CA GLU A 141 1.20 10.87 -17.53
C GLU A 141 0.12 9.81 -17.30
N SER A 142 -1.13 10.23 -17.17
CA SER A 142 -2.30 9.35 -17.08
C SER A 142 -3.54 10.11 -17.56
N SER A 143 -4.59 9.36 -17.86
CA SER A 143 -5.87 9.92 -18.28
C SER A 143 -7.01 8.97 -17.92
N ASP A 144 -8.18 9.53 -17.69
CA ASP A 144 -9.40 8.78 -17.45
C ASP A 144 -10.26 8.71 -18.72
N PRO A 145 -10.81 7.53 -19.10
CA PRO A 145 -11.68 7.42 -20.28
C PRO A 145 -12.98 8.23 -20.18
N ASN A 146 -13.50 8.43 -18.97
CA ASN A 146 -14.70 9.22 -18.68
C ASN A 146 -14.37 10.71 -18.43
N GLY A 147 -13.08 11.03 -18.25
CA GLY A 147 -12.59 12.39 -18.00
C GLY A 147 -12.72 12.79 -16.53
N ASP A 148 -12.79 11.82 -15.63
CA ASP A 148 -12.83 12.04 -14.19
C ASP A 148 -11.55 12.69 -13.65
N GLU A 149 -11.67 13.33 -12.49
CA GLU A 149 -10.55 13.94 -11.78
C GLU A 149 -9.65 12.85 -11.15
N LEU A 150 -8.34 12.97 -11.32
CA LEU A 150 -7.38 11.94 -10.94
C LEU A 150 -6.49 12.40 -9.79
N ASN A 151 -6.34 11.53 -8.79
CA ASN A 151 -5.41 11.71 -7.68
C ASN A 151 -4.28 10.68 -7.74
N TYR A 152 -3.06 11.12 -7.49
CA TYR A 152 -1.84 10.33 -7.60
C TYR A 152 -1.15 10.16 -6.26
N THR A 153 -0.59 8.97 -6.09
CA THR A 153 0.33 8.64 -5.00
C THR A 153 1.63 8.10 -5.60
N LEU A 154 2.75 8.67 -5.18
CA LEU A 154 4.10 8.22 -5.54
C LEU A 154 4.65 7.33 -4.43
N ASP A 155 4.95 6.09 -4.78
CA ASP A 155 5.69 5.16 -3.92
C ASP A 155 7.16 5.18 -4.29
N LEU A 156 8.04 5.42 -3.32
CA LEU A 156 9.49 5.40 -3.48
C LEU A 156 10.12 4.48 -2.45
N ARG A 157 10.79 3.42 -2.91
CA ARG A 157 11.52 2.46 -2.08
C ARG A 157 13.02 2.65 -2.22
N ASN A 158 13.69 2.75 -1.08
CA ASN A 158 15.14 2.69 -0.99
C ASN A 158 15.59 1.22 -1.11
N GLY A 159 16.34 0.88 -2.17
CA GLY A 159 16.81 -0.48 -2.41
C GLY A 159 17.92 -0.97 -1.48
N SER A 160 18.50 -0.09 -0.66
CA SER A 160 19.51 -0.44 0.34
C SER A 160 18.92 -0.69 1.72
N THR A 161 17.90 0.10 2.12
CA THR A 161 17.30 0.03 3.46
C THR A 161 15.93 -0.64 3.49
N ASP A 162 15.33 -0.89 2.32
CA ASP A 162 13.93 -1.29 2.15
C ASP A 162 12.89 -0.31 2.71
N GLU A 163 13.32 0.88 3.11
CA GLU A 163 12.40 1.95 3.53
C GLU A 163 11.53 2.39 2.37
N MET A 164 10.23 2.49 2.63
CA MET A 164 9.20 2.90 1.68
C MET A 164 8.65 4.28 2.08
N GLN A 165 8.56 5.17 1.10
CA GLN A 165 7.89 6.45 1.22
C GLN A 165 6.65 6.40 0.33
N ASN A 166 5.49 6.67 0.91
CA ASN A 166 4.22 6.81 0.21
C ASN A 166 3.85 8.30 0.25
N ILE A 167 3.80 8.93 -0.92
CA ILE A 167 3.69 10.39 -1.05
C ILE A 167 2.39 10.68 -1.80
N GLU A 168 1.42 11.29 -1.12
CA GLU A 168 0.21 11.82 -1.76
C GLU A 168 0.56 13.08 -2.55
N VAL A 169 0.39 13.03 -3.87
CA VAL A 169 0.71 14.14 -4.79
C VAL A 169 -0.53 14.97 -5.12
N GLY A 170 -1.72 14.38 -5.00
CA GLY A 170 -2.96 15.01 -5.44
C GLY A 170 -3.09 14.94 -6.96
N GLN A 171 -3.42 16.05 -7.63
CA GLN A 171 -3.71 16.05 -9.07
C GLN A 171 -2.52 16.40 -9.95
N ASP A 172 -1.40 16.82 -9.35
CA ASP A 172 -0.19 17.13 -10.10
C ASP A 172 0.41 15.85 -10.70
N THR A 173 1.02 15.99 -11.87
CA THR A 173 1.68 14.89 -12.60
C THR A 173 3.20 14.89 -12.43
N SER A 174 3.69 15.63 -11.42
CA SER A 174 5.10 15.68 -11.08
C SER A 174 5.33 15.89 -9.59
N TYR A 175 6.43 15.36 -9.07
CA TYR A 175 6.84 15.55 -7.68
C TYR A 175 8.37 15.49 -7.55
N THR A 176 8.97 16.33 -6.71
CA THR A 176 10.43 16.35 -6.49
C THR A 176 10.78 15.79 -5.12
N VAL A 177 11.68 14.81 -5.08
CA VAL A 177 12.26 14.26 -3.84
C VAL A 177 13.71 14.68 -3.72
N SER A 178 14.04 15.36 -2.62
CA SER A 178 15.42 15.75 -2.27
C SER A 178 16.00 14.86 -1.18
N ASN A 179 17.31 14.99 -0.93
CA ASN A 179 18.05 14.26 0.10
C ASN A 179 18.07 12.73 -0.08
N LEU A 180 18.07 12.26 -1.32
CA LEU A 180 18.29 10.85 -1.62
C LEU A 180 19.70 10.43 -1.17
N GLN A 181 19.86 9.16 -0.83
CA GLN A 181 21.15 8.61 -0.42
C GLN A 181 22.06 8.42 -1.63
N LEU A 182 23.35 8.71 -1.47
CA LEU A 182 24.38 8.46 -2.49
C LEU A 182 24.53 6.97 -2.79
N ALA A 183 24.90 6.64 -4.02
CA ALA A 183 25.18 5.28 -4.47
C ALA A 183 24.02 4.29 -4.27
N THR A 184 22.78 4.78 -4.14
CA THR A 184 21.63 3.98 -3.77
C THR A 184 20.72 3.76 -4.98
N LYS A 185 20.30 2.50 -5.14
CA LYS A 185 19.27 2.12 -6.10
C LYS A 185 17.90 2.39 -5.48
N TYR A 186 17.03 3.06 -6.22
CA TYR A 186 15.64 3.34 -5.83
C TYR A 186 14.69 2.67 -6.80
N PHE A 187 13.54 2.26 -6.27
CA PHE A 187 12.42 1.74 -7.04
C PHE A 187 11.22 2.65 -6.81
N TRP A 188 10.47 2.95 -7.85
CA TRP A 188 9.32 3.83 -7.74
C TRP A 188 8.16 3.38 -8.61
N GLN A 189 6.96 3.75 -8.17
CA GLN A 189 5.70 3.43 -8.82
C GLN A 189 4.72 4.58 -8.55
N VAL A 190 3.84 4.85 -9.51
CA VAL A 190 2.74 5.80 -9.33
C VAL A 190 1.42 5.05 -9.35
N THR A 191 0.58 5.30 -8.36
CA THR A 191 -0.79 4.80 -8.30
C THR A 191 -1.76 5.96 -8.55
N VAL A 192 -2.74 5.75 -9.42
CA VAL A 192 -3.79 6.72 -9.75
C VAL A 192 -5.16 6.23 -9.30
N SER A 193 -6.00 7.14 -8.81
CA SER A 193 -7.37 6.88 -8.39
C SER A 193 -8.32 7.97 -8.90
N ASP A 194 -9.47 7.55 -9.41
CA ASP A 194 -10.63 8.39 -9.77
C ASP A 194 -11.65 8.50 -8.61
N GLY A 195 -11.41 7.79 -7.48
CA GLY A 195 -12.31 7.72 -6.33
C GLY A 195 -13.56 6.85 -6.52
N ASN A 196 -13.78 6.30 -7.72
CA ASN A 196 -14.95 5.52 -8.10
C ASN A 196 -14.61 4.04 -8.31
N ASN A 197 -13.44 3.77 -8.89
CA ASN A 197 -12.90 2.44 -9.18
C ASN A 197 -11.73 2.09 -8.25
N ASP A 198 -11.33 0.82 -8.29
CA ASP A 198 -10.08 0.40 -7.66
C ASP A 198 -8.89 1.16 -8.29
N PRO A 199 -7.95 1.66 -7.47
CA PRO A 199 -6.78 2.38 -7.98
C PRO A 199 -5.94 1.53 -8.92
N VAL A 200 -5.34 2.19 -9.91
CA VAL A 200 -4.49 1.56 -10.93
C VAL A 200 -3.05 2.00 -10.74
N SER A 201 -2.11 1.05 -10.70
CA SER A 201 -0.69 1.35 -10.55
C SER A 201 0.06 1.25 -11.88
N SER A 202 1.12 2.04 -12.02
CA SER A 202 2.08 1.93 -13.12
C SER A 202 2.90 0.64 -13.02
N ILE A 203 3.76 0.40 -14.00
CA ILE A 203 4.92 -0.49 -13.80
C ILE A 203 5.82 0.05 -12.67
N ILE A 204 6.65 -0.81 -12.10
CA ILE A 204 7.75 -0.37 -11.23
C ILE A 204 8.91 0.05 -12.13
N SER A 205 9.46 1.23 -11.88
CA SER A 205 10.69 1.70 -12.51
C SER A 205 11.81 1.84 -11.47
N GLU A 206 13.05 1.82 -11.92
CA GLU A 206 14.23 1.96 -11.07
C GLU A 206 15.19 3.04 -11.55
N PHE A 207 15.94 3.61 -10.61
CA PHE A 207 17.07 4.47 -10.93
C PHE A 207 18.15 4.32 -9.86
N LYS A 208 19.34 4.85 -10.14
CA LYS A 208 20.45 4.89 -9.19
C LYS A 208 20.98 6.31 -9.05
N THR A 209 21.12 6.76 -7.81
CA THR A 209 21.77 8.04 -7.51
C THR A 209 23.26 7.97 -7.80
N LEU A 210 23.85 9.13 -8.03
CA LEU A 210 25.28 9.28 -8.19
C LEU A 210 26.01 8.61 -7.04
N THR A 211 26.99 7.81 -7.43
CA THR A 211 28.00 7.37 -6.48
C THR A 211 28.85 8.59 -6.12
N LEU A 212 29.33 8.67 -4.87
CA LEU A 212 30.44 9.58 -4.59
C LEU A 212 31.48 9.30 -5.68
N PRO A 213 31.92 10.33 -6.43
CA PRO A 213 32.96 10.15 -7.41
C PRO A 213 34.09 9.33 -6.78
N ASP A 214 34.50 8.23 -7.41
CA ASP A 214 35.76 7.60 -7.03
C ASP A 214 36.86 8.59 -7.44
N ASN A 215 37.10 9.53 -6.53
CA ASN A 215 38.09 10.57 -6.65
C ASN A 215 39.31 10.08 -5.89
N PRO A 216 40.20 9.29 -6.54
CA PRO A 216 41.42 8.83 -5.91
C PRO A 216 42.34 10.01 -5.60
N PHE A 217 42.20 11.11 -6.33
CA PHE A 217 43.06 12.28 -6.21
C PHE A 217 42.42 13.35 -5.34
N ILE A 218 43.26 13.90 -4.45
CA ILE A 218 42.98 15.12 -3.71
C ILE A 218 44.03 16.13 -4.12
N PHE A 219 43.62 17.28 -4.62
CA PHE A 219 44.53 18.30 -5.15
C PHE A 219 44.07 19.70 -4.74
N VAL A 220 44.92 20.69 -5.01
CA VAL A 220 44.69 22.09 -4.67
C VAL A 220 44.59 22.88 -5.96
N LYS A 221 43.50 23.63 -6.15
CA LYS A 221 43.37 24.62 -7.23
C LYS A 221 43.18 26.02 -6.63
N LYS A 222 43.63 27.03 -7.37
CA LYS A 222 43.42 28.43 -7.00
C LYS A 222 42.04 28.87 -7.50
N LYS A 223 41.18 29.37 -6.61
CA LYS A 223 39.86 29.95 -6.91
C LYS A 223 39.67 31.23 -6.10
N ASN A 224 39.30 32.33 -6.76
CA ASN A 224 39.11 33.65 -6.13
C ASN A 224 40.29 34.08 -5.24
N ASP A 225 41.52 33.91 -5.75
CA ASP A 225 42.78 34.14 -5.03
C ASP A 225 43.09 33.26 -3.80
N ASN A 226 42.21 32.31 -3.45
CA ASN A 226 42.45 31.34 -2.40
C ASN A 226 42.83 29.95 -2.95
N LEU A 227 43.66 29.22 -2.21
CA LEU A 227 43.91 27.80 -2.40
C LEU A 227 42.72 27.00 -1.86
N VAL A 228 42.12 26.17 -2.72
CA VAL A 228 40.93 25.37 -2.39
C VAL A 228 41.22 23.91 -2.69
N ILE A 229 40.84 23.05 -1.76
CA ILE A 229 41.03 21.61 -1.88
C ILE A 229 39.83 21.00 -2.59
N TYR A 230 40.12 20.18 -3.59
CA TYR A 230 39.16 19.42 -4.36
C TYR A 230 39.51 17.93 -4.30
N SER A 231 38.51 17.08 -4.47
CA SER A 231 38.71 15.71 -4.93
C SER A 231 38.33 15.61 -6.41
N GLY A 232 39.03 14.76 -7.17
CA GLY A 232 38.72 14.50 -8.57
C GLY A 232 39.31 13.16 -9.03
N ALA A 233 38.99 12.80 -10.26
CA ALA A 233 39.52 11.64 -10.97
C ALA A 233 40.33 12.10 -12.19
N GLU A 234 41.13 11.19 -12.74
CA GLU A 234 41.68 11.38 -14.08
C GLU A 234 40.56 11.06 -15.09
N ASP A 235 40.43 11.88 -16.14
CA ASP A 235 39.56 11.56 -17.28
C ASP A 235 40.23 10.47 -18.11
N ILE A 236 39.77 9.22 -17.94
CA ILE A 236 40.37 8.04 -18.57
C ILE A 236 40.07 8.02 -20.09
N ASP A 237 39.00 8.68 -20.53
CA ASP A 237 38.56 8.72 -21.93
C ASP A 237 39.21 9.86 -22.73
N ALA A 238 39.77 10.88 -22.05
CA ALA A 238 40.45 12.01 -22.67
C ALA A 238 41.93 11.76 -23.06
N GLY A 239 42.49 10.59 -22.74
CA GLY A 239 43.86 10.18 -23.07
C GLY A 239 44.92 10.54 -22.02
N ASN A 240 46.08 9.87 -22.09
CA ASN A 240 47.12 9.92 -21.03
C ASN A 240 47.69 11.32 -20.78
N GLY A 241 47.58 11.80 -19.53
CA GLY A 241 48.35 12.93 -19.00
C GLY A 241 47.56 14.16 -18.53
N GLN A 242 46.26 14.04 -18.25
CA GLN A 242 45.46 15.16 -17.74
C GLN A 242 45.55 15.30 -16.22
N GLU A 243 45.48 16.54 -15.73
CA GLU A 243 45.29 16.83 -14.31
C GLU A 243 44.03 16.12 -13.80
N PRO A 244 43.96 15.75 -12.51
CA PRO A 244 42.84 14.98 -11.98
C PRO A 244 41.58 15.85 -11.78
N ASP A 245 41.13 16.54 -12.82
CA ASP A 245 40.01 17.48 -12.78
C ASP A 245 38.75 17.00 -13.50
N PHE A 246 38.60 15.68 -13.60
CA PHE A 246 37.35 15.03 -13.90
C PHE A 246 36.52 14.82 -12.63
N ASN A 247 35.19 14.96 -12.73
CA ASN A 247 34.23 14.71 -11.65
C ASN A 247 34.58 15.39 -10.30
N VAL A 248 34.93 16.67 -10.37
CA VAL A 248 35.55 17.41 -9.27
C VAL A 248 34.55 17.79 -8.19
N LEU A 249 34.84 17.42 -6.94
CA LEU A 249 34.08 17.83 -5.76
C LEU A 249 34.91 18.81 -4.90
N GLN A 250 34.35 19.98 -4.60
CA GLN A 250 34.97 20.96 -3.71
C GLN A 250 34.87 20.51 -2.24
N LEU A 251 36.00 20.38 -1.56
CA LEU A 251 36.06 19.86 -0.19
C LEU A 251 36.23 20.96 0.88
N THR A 252 36.75 22.13 0.49
CA THR A 252 36.93 23.27 1.39
C THR A 252 36.27 24.52 0.85
N ASN A 253 35.86 25.42 1.74
CA ASN A 253 35.37 26.75 1.38
C ASN A 253 36.46 27.54 0.60
N ASP A 254 36.04 28.40 -0.34
CA ASP A 254 36.88 29.18 -1.25
C ASP A 254 37.19 30.61 -0.76
N ASN A 255 36.77 30.96 0.45
CA ASN A 255 37.07 32.23 1.11
C ASN A 255 38.34 32.20 1.97
N VAL A 256 38.98 31.03 2.12
CA VAL A 256 40.20 30.85 2.93
C VAL A 256 41.17 29.87 2.27
N ASN A 257 42.47 30.15 2.36
CA ASN A 257 43.50 29.25 1.84
C ASN A 257 43.52 27.92 2.61
N SER A 258 43.27 26.82 1.91
CA SER A 258 43.40 25.44 2.38
C SER A 258 44.37 24.68 1.45
N PHE A 259 45.39 24.02 2.00
CA PHE A 259 46.49 23.43 1.24
C PHE A 259 47.12 22.21 1.93
N LYS A 260 48.00 21.50 1.20
CA LYS A 260 48.68 20.26 1.64
C LYS A 260 47.71 19.19 2.20
N PRO A 261 46.68 18.76 1.43
CA PRO A 261 45.79 17.71 1.86
C PRO A 261 46.53 16.37 2.06
N ARG A 262 46.07 15.58 3.03
CA ARG A 262 46.46 14.19 3.29
C ARG A 262 45.21 13.36 3.54
N LYS A 263 44.93 12.40 2.67
CA LYS A 263 43.81 11.45 2.79
C LYS A 263 44.20 10.29 3.71
N SER A 264 43.33 9.97 4.66
CA SER A 264 43.39 8.74 5.45
C SER A 264 42.23 7.85 5.02
N ASN A 265 42.55 6.77 4.29
CA ASN A 265 41.55 5.79 3.86
C ASN A 265 40.97 4.99 5.05
N ILE A 266 41.76 4.80 6.11
CA ILE A 266 41.33 4.07 7.32
C ILE A 266 40.30 4.87 8.12
N LEU A 267 40.53 6.18 8.27
CA LEU A 267 39.64 7.05 9.06
C LEU A 267 38.53 7.69 8.23
N ASN A 268 38.53 7.47 6.91
CA ASN A 268 37.72 8.18 5.94
C ASN A 268 37.71 9.71 6.16
N ARG A 269 38.90 10.27 6.37
CA ARG A 269 39.11 11.70 6.69
C ARG A 269 40.24 12.29 5.86
N ILE A 270 40.16 13.61 5.66
CA ILE A 270 41.22 14.40 5.03
C ILE A 270 41.73 15.41 6.05
N ALA A 271 43.04 15.40 6.28
CA ALA A 271 43.74 16.44 7.02
C ALA A 271 44.32 17.46 6.04
N PHE A 272 44.32 18.74 6.39
CA PHE A 272 44.90 19.80 5.56
C PHE A 272 45.35 20.98 6.42
N LEU A 273 46.22 21.83 5.86
CA LEU A 273 46.60 23.10 6.48
C LEU A 273 45.69 24.21 5.97
N ARG A 274 45.30 25.12 6.85
CA ARG A 274 44.48 26.28 6.51
C ARG A 274 45.09 27.54 7.08
N ASN A 275 45.07 28.63 6.32
CA ASN A 275 45.33 29.95 6.88
C ASN A 275 44.09 30.40 7.64
N SER A 276 44.16 30.34 8.97
CA SER A 276 43.33 31.18 9.84
C SER A 276 43.94 32.58 9.85
N GLY A 277 43.12 33.63 9.80
CA GLY A 277 43.62 35.01 9.72
C GLY A 277 44.77 35.29 10.70
N GLY A 278 45.92 35.68 10.17
CA GLY A 278 47.00 36.37 10.89
C GLY A 278 47.77 35.63 12.00
N ALA A 279 47.49 34.36 12.32
CA ALA A 279 48.30 33.62 13.29
C ALA A 279 48.37 32.12 12.97
N THR A 280 49.59 31.64 12.73
CA THR A 280 49.94 30.21 12.79
C THR A 280 49.75 29.70 14.22
N GLN A 281 48.81 28.78 14.42
CA GLN A 281 48.84 27.79 15.51
C GLN A 281 48.74 26.41 14.90
#